data_AF-A0A9P7K9I0-F1
#
_entry.id   AF-A0A9P7K9I0-F1
#
_cell.length_a   1.000
_cell.length_b   1.000
_cell.length_c   1.000
_cell.angle_alpha   90.00
_cell.angle_beta   90.00
_cell.angle_gamma   90.00
#
_symmetry.space_group_name_H-M   'P 1'
#
loop_
_entity.id
_entity.type
_entity.pdbx_description
1 polymer ?
#
loop_
_entity_poly.entity_id
_entity_poly.type
_entity_poly.pdbx_seq_one_letter_code
_entity_poly.pdbx_strand_id
1 'polypeptide(L)'
;MAKRILTDPHLEVCLNCAGAEYDMVRGLIVANSNVMQDEATRNLVKVWTAGLLARKAAWNAQVAANQAAVDQVADEWEAARAQEEAERTATKVLVGMQQLDDDLGNAPWRKGKMADFNENKSISNYIVPCPVAYAMSKLKNYNYVELWYFTNEGCRDAQSHGRTTVEEALGLECIGSLLVLQPIAAVKASKNIMWDEDLMWYQMLEAKLTFLHHIVRAKWPERH
;
A
#
# COMPACT_ATOMS: atom_id res chain seq x y z
N MET A 1 -13.84 -28.27 -41.05
CA MET A 1 -12.64 -27.73 -40.37
C MET A 1 -11.66 -27.31 -41.44
N ALA A 2 -11.30 -26.02 -41.51
CA ALA A 2 -10.30 -25.55 -42.48
C ALA A 2 -8.96 -26.23 -42.19
N LYS A 3 -8.27 -26.70 -43.23
CA LYS A 3 -6.96 -27.34 -43.09
C LYS A 3 -5.96 -26.32 -42.53
N ARG A 4 -5.39 -26.62 -41.35
CA ARG A 4 -4.39 -25.77 -40.69
C ARG A 4 -3.14 -25.68 -41.58
N ILE A 5 -2.71 -24.47 -41.88
CA ILE A 5 -1.47 -24.24 -42.63
C ILE A 5 -0.31 -24.45 -41.66
N LEU A 6 0.66 -25.29 -42.05
CA LEU A 6 1.82 -25.68 -41.24
C LEU A 6 3.12 -24.97 -41.65
N THR A 7 3.19 -24.47 -42.88
CA THR A 7 4.37 -23.81 -43.46
C THR A 7 4.05 -22.36 -43.75
N ASP A 8 4.92 -21.43 -43.34
CA ASP A 8 4.74 -20.01 -43.55
C ASP A 8 4.87 -19.62 -45.04
N PRO A 9 3.79 -19.16 -45.69
CA PRO A 9 3.81 -18.72 -47.09
C PRO A 9 4.63 -17.44 -47.31
N HIS A 10 5.04 -16.71 -46.26
CA HIS A 10 5.94 -15.56 -46.37
C HIS A 10 7.37 -15.94 -46.74
N LEU A 11 7.76 -17.19 -46.53
CA LEU A 11 9.09 -17.70 -46.86
C LEU A 11 9.18 -18.23 -48.30
N GLU A 12 8.07 -18.29 -49.04
CA GLU A 12 8.05 -18.74 -50.44
C GLU A 12 8.63 -17.64 -51.37
N VAL A 13 9.72 -17.96 -52.06
CA VAL A 13 10.33 -17.12 -53.11
C VAL A 13 9.63 -17.39 -54.46
N CYS A 14 9.47 -16.34 -55.27
CA CYS A 14 8.90 -16.46 -56.62
C CYS A 14 9.68 -17.46 -57.46
N LEU A 15 8.98 -18.46 -58.01
CA LEU A 15 9.59 -19.35 -58.99
C LEU A 15 10.00 -18.49 -60.20
N ASN A 16 11.22 -18.70 -60.70
CA ASN A 16 11.75 -17.93 -61.80
C ASN A 16 11.01 -18.29 -63.10
N CYS A 17 9.83 -17.70 -63.33
CA CYS A 17 9.01 -17.98 -64.51
C CYS A 17 9.70 -17.60 -65.84
N ALA A 18 10.85 -16.91 -65.79
CA ALA A 18 11.68 -16.60 -66.93
C ALA A 18 12.75 -17.66 -67.24
N GLY A 19 13.00 -18.60 -66.31
CA GLY A 19 13.98 -19.67 -66.45
C GLY A 19 13.61 -20.69 -67.54
N ALA A 20 14.61 -21.42 -68.01
CA ALA A 20 14.49 -22.41 -69.09
C ALA A 20 13.49 -23.53 -68.74
N GLU A 21 13.31 -23.82 -67.45
CA GLU A 21 12.36 -24.80 -66.93
C GLU A 21 10.88 -24.51 -67.28
N TYR A 22 10.54 -23.26 -67.59
CA TYR A 22 9.18 -22.85 -67.97
C TYR A 22 8.97 -22.66 -69.48
N ASP A 23 9.99 -22.91 -70.33
CA ASP A 23 9.90 -22.72 -71.78
C ASP A 23 8.77 -23.52 -72.43
N MET A 24 8.61 -24.78 -72.03
CA MET A 24 7.56 -25.65 -72.56
C MET A 24 6.16 -25.11 -72.23
N VAL A 25 5.96 -24.64 -71.00
CA VAL A 25 4.67 -24.10 -70.54
C VAL A 25 4.38 -22.75 -71.21
N ARG A 26 5.40 -21.88 -71.35
CA ARG A 26 5.30 -20.62 -72.10
C ARG A 26 4.94 -20.86 -73.56
N GLY A 27 5.59 -21.82 -74.22
CA GLY A 27 5.30 -22.19 -75.61
C GLY A 27 3.87 -22.69 -75.82
N LEU A 28 3.35 -23.49 -74.90
CA LEU A 28 1.94 -23.96 -74.94
C LEU A 28 0.93 -22.82 -74.77
N ILE A 29 1.21 -21.84 -73.90
CA ILE A 29 0.35 -20.66 -73.70
C ILE A 29 0.37 -19.75 -74.93
N VAL A 30 1.55 -19.51 -75.50
CA VAL A 30 1.73 -18.72 -76.73
C VAL A 30 0.95 -19.35 -77.89
N ALA A 31 1.05 -20.68 -78.07
CA ALA A 31 0.39 -21.40 -79.16
C ALA A 31 -1.16 -21.44 -79.03
N ASN A 32 -1.69 -21.61 -77.81
CA ASN A 32 -3.14 -21.73 -77.59
C ASN A 32 -3.87 -20.39 -77.42
N SER A 33 -3.16 -19.34 -76.99
CA SER A 33 -3.79 -18.05 -76.68
C SER A 33 -3.36 -16.92 -77.63
N ASN A 34 -2.42 -17.19 -78.55
CA ASN A 34 -1.84 -16.21 -79.49
C ASN A 34 -1.27 -14.97 -78.79
N VAL A 35 -0.65 -15.18 -77.62
CA VAL A 35 -0.10 -14.15 -76.75
C VAL A 35 1.43 -14.11 -76.91
N MET A 36 2.07 -12.94 -76.80
CA MET A 36 3.54 -12.85 -76.86
C MET A 36 4.21 -13.53 -75.66
N GLN A 37 5.43 -14.04 -75.83
CA GLN A 37 6.17 -14.80 -74.81
C GLN A 37 6.38 -14.01 -73.50
N ASP A 38 6.56 -12.70 -73.58
CA ASP A 38 6.66 -11.81 -72.41
C ASP A 38 5.34 -11.71 -71.64
N GLU A 39 4.21 -11.72 -72.36
CA GLU A 39 2.88 -11.63 -71.77
C GLU A 39 2.45 -12.98 -71.18
N ALA A 40 2.86 -14.10 -71.77
CA ALA A 40 2.72 -15.44 -71.17
C ALA A 40 3.50 -15.53 -69.83
N THR A 41 4.71 -14.97 -69.77
CA THR A 41 5.52 -14.91 -68.53
C THR A 41 4.84 -14.05 -67.47
N ARG A 42 4.31 -12.86 -67.83
CA ARG A 42 3.57 -12.00 -66.90
C ARG A 42 2.31 -12.67 -66.36
N ASN A 43 1.57 -13.39 -67.21
CA ASN A 43 0.37 -14.11 -66.79
C ASN A 43 0.67 -15.23 -65.78
N LEU A 44 1.76 -15.99 -65.98
CA LEU A 44 2.21 -17.00 -65.02
C LEU A 44 2.58 -16.37 -63.67
N VAL A 45 3.35 -15.27 -63.68
CA VAL A 45 3.70 -14.53 -62.45
C VAL A 45 2.44 -13.99 -61.77
N LYS A 46 1.47 -13.49 -62.52
CA LYS A 46 0.21 -12.95 -61.98
C LYS A 46 -0.63 -14.03 -61.30
N VAL A 47 -0.77 -15.21 -61.91
CA VAL A 47 -1.51 -16.33 -61.31
C VAL A 47 -0.80 -16.84 -60.06
N TRP A 48 0.53 -16.96 -60.12
CA TRP A 48 1.32 -17.40 -58.98
C TRP A 48 1.25 -16.41 -57.81
N THR A 49 1.40 -15.11 -58.07
CA THR A 49 1.31 -14.06 -57.03
C THR A 49 -0.08 -13.99 -56.40
N ALA A 50 -1.15 -14.14 -57.19
CA ALA A 50 -2.51 -14.22 -56.66
C ALA A 50 -2.70 -15.42 -55.71
N GLY A 51 -2.18 -16.60 -56.09
CA GLY A 51 -2.20 -17.79 -55.24
C GLY A 51 -1.38 -17.63 -53.95
N LEU A 52 -0.20 -17.00 -54.04
CA LEU A 52 0.65 -16.70 -52.89
C LEU A 52 -0.05 -15.73 -51.92
N LEU A 53 -0.65 -14.66 -52.44
CA LEU A 53 -1.37 -13.68 -51.62
C LEU A 53 -2.56 -14.31 -50.90
N ALA A 54 -3.30 -15.19 -51.56
CA ALA A 54 -4.39 -15.94 -50.93
C ALA A 54 -3.89 -16.84 -49.79
N ARG A 55 -2.75 -17.53 -49.97
CA ARG A 55 -2.12 -18.33 -48.90
C ARG A 55 -1.63 -17.47 -47.74
N LYS A 56 -1.00 -16.32 -48.02
CA LYS A 56 -0.57 -15.33 -47.00
C LYS A 56 -1.75 -14.77 -46.21
N ALA A 57 -2.84 -14.42 -46.89
CA ALA A 57 -4.06 -13.95 -46.24
C ALA A 57 -4.66 -15.03 -45.32
N ALA A 58 -4.72 -16.28 -45.77
CA ALA A 58 -5.19 -17.40 -44.96
C ALA A 58 -4.28 -17.67 -43.74
N TRP A 59 -2.96 -17.57 -43.92
CA TRP A 59 -1.99 -17.67 -42.82
C TRP A 59 -2.16 -16.57 -41.79
N ASN A 60 -2.27 -15.31 -42.24
CA ASN A 60 -2.46 -14.15 -41.35
C ASN A 60 -3.77 -14.24 -40.58
N ALA A 61 -4.86 -14.70 -41.22
CA ALA A 61 -6.12 -14.96 -40.55
C ALA A 61 -5.98 -16.05 -39.47
N GLN A 62 -5.22 -17.12 -39.74
CA GLN A 62 -4.94 -18.17 -38.77
C GLN A 62 -4.10 -17.67 -37.59
N VAL A 63 -3.08 -16.86 -37.83
CA VAL A 63 -2.25 -16.25 -36.78
C VAL A 63 -3.09 -15.29 -35.92
N ALA A 64 -3.89 -14.44 -36.53
CA ALA A 64 -4.78 -13.52 -35.82
C ALA A 64 -5.81 -14.27 -34.95
N ALA A 65 -6.39 -15.35 -35.47
CA ALA A 65 -7.33 -16.18 -34.71
C ALA A 65 -6.65 -16.89 -33.51
N ASN A 66 -5.42 -17.38 -33.69
CA ASN A 66 -4.66 -17.98 -32.59
C ASN A 66 -4.30 -16.94 -31.52
N GLN A 67 -3.89 -15.73 -31.93
CA GLN A 67 -3.56 -14.66 -30.98
C GLN A 67 -4.80 -14.22 -30.21
N ALA A 68 -5.94 -14.02 -30.89
CA ALA A 68 -7.20 -13.68 -30.24
C ALA A 68 -7.65 -14.75 -29.23
N ALA A 69 -7.42 -16.04 -29.51
CA ALA A 69 -7.72 -17.09 -28.55
C ALA A 69 -6.80 -17.06 -27.31
N VAL A 70 -5.52 -16.72 -27.48
CA VAL A 70 -4.59 -16.52 -26.35
C VAL A 70 -5.00 -15.31 -25.53
N ASP A 71 -5.33 -14.21 -26.18
CA ASP A 71 -5.75 -12.97 -25.52
C ASP A 71 -7.08 -13.18 -24.76
N GLN A 72 -8.05 -13.90 -25.34
CA GLN A 72 -9.29 -14.27 -24.65
C GLN A 72 -9.04 -15.07 -23.36
N VAL A 73 -8.15 -16.06 -23.40
CA VAL A 73 -7.80 -16.85 -22.21
C VAL A 73 -7.08 -15.99 -21.16
N ALA A 74 -6.24 -15.05 -21.60
CA ALA A 74 -5.58 -14.10 -20.69
C ALA A 74 -6.60 -13.18 -20.01
N ASP A 75 -7.54 -12.60 -20.76
CA ASP A 75 -8.61 -11.75 -20.24
C ASP A 75 -9.52 -12.52 -19.27
N GLU A 76 -9.90 -13.76 -19.61
CA GLU A 76 -10.68 -14.64 -18.72
C GLU A 76 -9.95 -14.94 -17.41
N TRP A 77 -8.65 -15.20 -17.47
CA TRP A 77 -7.82 -15.42 -16.29
C TRP A 77 -7.71 -14.17 -15.42
N GLU A 78 -7.51 -13.00 -16.02
CA GLU A 78 -7.47 -11.73 -15.31
C GLU A 78 -8.81 -11.38 -14.67
N ALA A 79 -9.91 -11.59 -15.38
CA ALA A 79 -11.26 -11.40 -14.84
C ALA A 79 -11.55 -12.34 -13.67
N ALA A 80 -11.15 -13.62 -13.77
CA ALA A 80 -11.31 -14.58 -12.68
C ALA A 80 -10.51 -14.17 -11.44
N ARG A 81 -9.26 -13.69 -11.60
CA ARG A 81 -8.47 -13.18 -10.47
C ARG A 81 -9.09 -11.93 -9.84
N ALA A 82 -9.59 -11.01 -10.65
CA ALA A 82 -10.26 -9.81 -10.15
C ALA A 82 -11.55 -10.16 -9.36
N GLN A 83 -12.30 -11.16 -9.83
CA GLN A 83 -13.47 -11.67 -9.09
C GLN A 83 -13.08 -12.28 -7.74
N GLU A 84 -12.05 -13.13 -7.70
CA GLU A 84 -11.58 -13.73 -6.45
C GLU A 84 -11.09 -12.66 -5.45
N GLU A 85 -10.37 -11.65 -5.92
CA GLU A 85 -9.92 -10.55 -5.07
C GLU A 85 -11.07 -9.68 -4.56
N ALA A 86 -12.06 -9.40 -5.40
CA ALA A 86 -13.28 -8.70 -5.01
C ALA A 86 -14.08 -9.50 -3.98
N GLU A 87 -14.24 -10.81 -4.17
CA GLU A 87 -14.91 -11.70 -3.22
C GLU A 87 -14.14 -11.75 -1.89
N ARG A 88 -12.82 -11.92 -1.93
CA ARG A 88 -11.98 -11.91 -0.72
C ARG A 88 -12.10 -10.59 0.04
N THR A 89 -12.17 -9.47 -0.69
CA THR A 89 -12.34 -8.14 -0.08
C THR A 89 -13.74 -7.99 0.51
N ALA A 90 -14.79 -8.45 -0.19
CA ALA A 90 -16.15 -8.46 0.32
C ALA A 90 -16.29 -9.35 1.57
N THR A 91 -15.69 -10.55 1.57
CA THR A 91 -15.66 -11.43 2.75
C THR A 91 -14.93 -10.75 3.91
N LYS A 92 -13.78 -10.12 3.67
CA LYS A 92 -13.06 -9.37 4.73
C LYS A 92 -13.91 -8.23 5.30
N VAL A 93 -14.63 -7.49 4.45
CA VAL A 93 -15.53 -6.41 4.89
C VAL A 93 -16.68 -6.98 5.71
N LEU A 94 -17.33 -8.06 5.25
CA LEU A 94 -18.41 -8.72 5.99
C LEU A 94 -17.95 -9.27 7.34
N VAL A 95 -16.81 -9.95 7.38
CA VAL A 95 -16.22 -10.46 8.64
C VAL A 95 -15.83 -9.30 9.55
N GLY A 96 -15.25 -8.22 9.03
CA GLY A 96 -14.94 -7.02 9.82
C GLY A 96 -16.19 -6.33 10.38
N MET A 97 -17.28 -6.28 9.60
CA MET A 97 -18.57 -5.75 10.07
C MET A 97 -19.20 -6.66 11.13
N GLN A 98 -19.15 -7.98 10.96
CA GLN A 98 -19.61 -8.94 11.97
C GLN A 98 -18.77 -8.84 13.25
N GLN A 99 -17.44 -8.73 13.14
CA GLN A 99 -16.58 -8.52 14.30
C GLN A 99 -16.89 -7.22 15.03
N LEU A 100 -17.19 -6.13 14.31
CA LEU A 100 -17.62 -4.88 14.94
C LEU A 100 -18.99 -5.01 15.62
N ASP A 101 -19.92 -5.74 15.04
CA ASP A 101 -21.26 -5.95 15.62
C ASP A 101 -21.20 -6.90 16.82
N ASP A 102 -20.38 -7.95 16.76
CA ASP A 102 -20.06 -8.83 17.89
C ASP A 102 -19.30 -8.06 18.97
N ASP A 103 -18.36 -7.18 18.62
CA ASP A 103 -17.64 -6.33 19.57
C ASP A 103 -18.59 -5.30 20.20
N LEU A 104 -19.59 -4.77 19.49
CA LEU A 104 -20.57 -3.83 20.04
C LEU A 104 -21.67 -4.53 20.86
N GLY A 105 -22.11 -5.71 20.43
CA GLY A 105 -23.15 -6.52 21.07
C GLY A 105 -22.64 -7.33 22.26
N ASN A 106 -21.41 -7.79 22.19
CA ASN A 106 -20.73 -8.59 23.21
C ASN A 106 -19.71 -7.79 24.02
N ALA A 107 -19.41 -6.53 23.65
CA ALA A 107 -18.91 -5.58 24.64
C ALA A 107 -20.00 -5.48 25.71
N PRO A 108 -19.72 -5.86 26.97
CA PRO A 108 -20.51 -5.31 28.05
C PRO A 108 -20.33 -3.82 27.84
N TRP A 109 -21.40 -3.12 27.45
CA TRP A 109 -21.42 -1.68 27.33
C TRP A 109 -20.70 -1.27 28.58
N ARG A 110 -19.51 -0.70 28.45
CA ARG A 110 -18.82 -0.22 29.62
C ARG A 110 -19.70 0.95 30.01
N LYS A 111 -20.78 0.66 30.76
CA LYS A 111 -21.14 1.34 31.97
C LYS A 111 -19.84 1.33 32.76
N GLY A 112 -18.88 2.14 32.33
CA GLY A 112 -17.99 2.79 33.24
C GLY A 112 -18.97 3.28 34.28
N LYS A 113 -18.91 2.69 35.46
CA LYS A 113 -19.64 3.17 36.63
C LYS A 113 -19.55 4.67 36.50
N MET A 114 -20.65 5.33 36.13
CA MET A 114 -20.68 6.78 36.16
C MET A 114 -20.27 7.05 37.60
N ALA A 115 -19.10 7.66 37.76
CA ALA A 115 -18.62 8.00 39.08
C ALA A 115 -19.76 8.80 39.72
N ASP A 116 -20.14 8.42 40.93
CA ASP A 116 -21.29 8.99 41.61
C ASP A 116 -21.25 10.51 41.49
N PHE A 117 -22.36 11.10 41.02
CA PHE A 117 -22.42 12.52 40.74
C PHE A 117 -22.34 13.26 42.07
N ASN A 118 -21.15 13.75 42.39
CA ASN A 118 -20.92 14.51 43.61
C ASN A 118 -21.29 15.97 43.33
N GLU A 119 -22.50 16.36 43.72
CA GLU A 119 -23.03 17.72 43.56
C GLU A 119 -22.15 18.78 44.25
N ASN A 120 -21.40 18.39 45.29
CA ASN A 120 -20.45 19.27 45.97
C ASN A 120 -19.10 19.41 45.27
N LYS A 121 -18.84 18.65 44.20
CA LYS A 121 -17.57 18.71 43.45
C LYS A 121 -17.75 19.64 42.26
N SER A 122 -17.41 20.91 42.45
CA SER A 122 -17.37 21.88 41.35
C SER A 122 -16.38 21.42 40.27
N ILE A 123 -16.82 21.49 39.02
CA ILE A 123 -15.92 21.34 37.87
C ILE A 123 -15.00 22.56 37.89
N SER A 124 -13.70 22.34 38.06
CA SER A 124 -12.73 23.43 38.01
C SER A 124 -12.74 24.03 36.60
N ASN A 125 -12.88 25.35 36.49
CA ASN A 125 -12.80 26.08 35.22
C ASN A 125 -11.38 26.10 34.61
N TYR A 126 -10.41 25.46 35.27
CA TYR A 126 -9.02 25.42 34.86
C TYR A 126 -8.62 23.98 34.49
N ILE A 127 -8.27 23.78 33.23
CA ILE A 127 -7.67 22.54 32.74
C ILE A 127 -6.19 22.56 33.16
N VAL A 128 -5.83 21.69 34.09
CA VAL A 128 -4.43 21.56 34.51
C VAL A 128 -3.62 20.95 33.36
N PRO A 129 -2.52 21.61 32.91
CA PRO A 129 -1.62 21.05 31.91
C PRO A 129 -1.11 19.68 32.34
N CYS A 130 -1.09 18.72 31.41
CA CYS A 130 -0.60 17.36 31.66
C CYS A 130 0.88 17.26 31.21
N PRO A 131 1.84 17.10 32.13
CA PRO A 131 3.25 16.93 31.78
C PRO A 131 3.51 15.63 31.03
N VAL A 132 4.68 15.53 30.38
CA VAL A 132 5.17 14.32 29.71
C VAL A 132 5.18 13.12 30.68
N ALA A 133 4.82 11.92 30.19
CA ALA A 133 4.83 10.68 30.97
C ALA A 133 6.19 10.41 31.65
N TYR A 134 7.30 10.75 30.98
CA TYR A 134 8.66 10.75 31.54
C TYR A 134 8.77 11.54 32.85
N ALA A 135 8.32 12.80 32.86
CA ALA A 135 8.36 13.67 34.04
C ALA A 135 7.50 13.11 35.18
N MET A 136 6.33 12.56 34.85
CA MET A 136 5.45 11.91 35.84
C MET A 136 6.05 10.62 36.41
N SER A 137 6.76 9.83 35.60
CA SER A 137 7.48 8.63 36.05
C SER A 137 8.61 8.98 37.02
N LYS A 138 9.42 9.99 36.68
CA LYS A 138 10.47 10.52 37.56
C LYS A 138 9.90 11.06 38.87
N LEU A 139 8.80 11.80 38.81
CA LEU A 139 8.11 12.35 39.98
C LEU A 139 7.54 11.24 40.89
N LYS A 140 7.07 10.12 40.35
CA LYS A 140 6.68 8.96 41.17
C LYS A 140 7.86 8.28 41.87
N ASN A 141 9.02 8.30 41.24
CA ASN A 141 10.25 7.68 41.74
C ASN A 141 11.09 8.63 42.62
N TYR A 142 10.56 9.81 43.01
CA TYR A 142 11.27 10.84 43.77
C TYR A 142 12.59 11.30 43.13
N ASN A 143 12.71 11.13 41.80
CA ASN A 143 13.89 11.55 41.06
C ASN A 143 13.76 13.02 40.67
N TYR A 144 14.90 13.68 40.55
CA TYR A 144 14.98 15.01 39.97
C TYR A 144 14.39 15.02 38.55
N VAL A 145 13.63 16.06 38.25
CA VAL A 145 12.99 16.32 36.96
C VAL A 145 13.03 17.82 36.70
N GLU A 146 13.40 18.18 35.48
CA GLU A 146 13.54 19.57 35.05
C GLU A 146 12.18 20.28 35.06
N LEU A 147 12.15 21.52 35.54
CA LEU A 147 10.92 22.30 35.68
C LEU A 147 10.27 22.60 34.33
N TRP A 148 11.05 22.61 33.24
CA TRP A 148 10.55 22.85 31.89
C TRP A 148 9.37 21.94 31.51
N TYR A 149 9.36 20.68 31.95
CA TYR A 149 8.25 19.75 31.66
C TYR A 149 6.90 20.19 32.22
N PHE A 150 6.90 21.05 33.24
CA PHE A 150 5.70 21.54 33.92
C PHE A 150 5.23 22.90 33.38
N THR A 151 5.96 23.48 32.42
CA THR A 151 5.53 24.66 31.68
C THR A 151 4.46 24.30 30.63
N ASN A 152 3.67 25.29 30.19
CA ASN A 152 2.77 25.13 29.05
C ASN A 152 3.49 24.68 27.77
N GLU A 153 4.73 25.12 27.56
CA GLU A 153 5.55 24.72 26.40
C GLU A 153 5.90 23.24 26.48
N GLY A 154 6.41 22.76 27.62
CA GLY A 154 6.71 21.35 27.85
C GLY A 154 5.47 20.47 27.82
N CYS A 155 4.33 20.94 28.34
CA CYS A 155 3.06 20.21 28.27
C CYS A 155 2.48 20.14 26.84
N ARG A 156 2.66 21.20 26.03
CA ARG A 156 2.26 21.19 24.62
C ARG A 156 3.15 20.26 23.79
N ASP A 157 4.45 20.24 24.08
CA ASP A 157 5.41 19.29 23.50
C ASP A 157 5.05 17.85 23.88
N ALA A 158 4.59 17.61 25.12
CA ALA A 158 4.08 16.31 25.54
C ALA A 158 2.88 15.84 24.70
N GLN A 159 1.92 16.74 24.48
CA GLN A 159 0.70 16.43 23.73
C GLN A 159 0.94 16.19 22.24
N SER A 160 1.92 16.87 21.64
CA SER A 160 2.29 16.63 20.24
C SER A 160 2.99 15.28 20.09
N HIS A 161 3.94 14.95 20.97
CA HIS A 161 4.68 13.70 20.93
C HIS A 161 3.85 12.49 21.35
N GLY A 162 2.88 12.65 22.26
CA GLY A 162 1.97 11.58 22.69
C GLY A 162 1.00 11.10 21.60
N ARG A 163 0.71 11.94 20.59
CA ARG A 163 -0.14 11.56 19.44
C ARG A 163 0.59 10.81 18.33
N THR A 164 1.93 10.81 18.35
CA THR A 164 2.74 10.10 17.37
C THR A 164 3.03 8.67 17.85
N THR A 165 3.23 7.74 16.93
CA THR A 165 3.39 6.26 17.07
C THR A 165 4.42 5.74 18.09
N VAL A 166 5.00 6.61 18.90
CA VAL A 166 5.97 6.31 19.97
C VAL A 166 5.27 5.76 21.23
N GLU A 167 3.96 5.98 21.42
CA GLU A 167 3.23 5.47 22.59
C GLU A 167 3.01 3.93 22.54
N GLU A 168 3.03 3.32 21.35
CA GLU A 168 2.96 1.86 21.17
C GLU A 168 4.33 1.17 21.21
N ALA A 169 5.42 1.93 21.20
CA ALA A 169 6.77 1.38 21.24
C ALA A 169 7.18 1.12 22.70
N LEU A 170 7.44 -0.15 23.03
CA LEU A 170 7.95 -0.58 24.33
C LEU A 170 9.49 -0.65 24.29
N GLY A 171 10.13 -0.05 25.28
CA GLY A 171 11.55 -0.17 25.56
C GLY A 171 11.82 -1.22 26.63
N LEU A 172 12.99 -1.86 26.55
CA LEU A 172 13.52 -2.72 27.61
C LEU A 172 14.45 -1.90 28.49
N GLU A 173 14.10 -1.77 29.77
CA GLU A 173 14.95 -1.14 30.78
C GLU A 173 15.41 -2.20 31.80
N CYS A 174 16.69 -2.15 32.17
CA CYS A 174 17.25 -3.03 33.19
C CYS A 174 17.25 -2.30 34.53
N ILE A 175 16.35 -2.68 35.44
CA ILE A 175 16.27 -2.13 36.79
C ILE A 175 16.88 -3.16 37.74
N GLY A 176 18.15 -2.96 38.10
CA GLY A 176 18.91 -3.91 38.90
C GLY A 176 19.21 -5.20 38.12
N SER A 177 18.60 -6.32 38.54
CA SER A 177 18.74 -7.65 37.89
C SER A 177 17.51 -8.07 37.08
N LEU A 178 16.54 -7.17 36.88
CA LEU A 178 15.27 -7.46 36.20
C LEU A 178 15.15 -6.62 34.92
N LEU A 179 14.74 -7.27 33.83
CA LEU A 179 14.36 -6.61 32.58
C LEU A 179 12.88 -6.26 32.63
N VAL A 180 12.56 -4.97 32.54
CA VAL A 180 11.20 -4.44 32.59
C VAL A 180 10.86 -3.84 31.22
N LEU A 181 9.71 -4.23 30.68
CA LEU A 181 9.12 -3.60 29.50
C LEU A 181 8.35 -2.34 29.94
N GLN A 182 8.75 -1.18 29.42
CA GLN A 182 8.06 0.09 29.69
C GLN A 182 7.84 0.87 28.38
N PRO A 183 6.77 1.67 28.29
CA PRO A 183 6.57 2.57 27.16
C PRO A 183 7.78 3.50 26.98
N ILE A 184 8.27 3.65 25.74
CA ILE A 184 9.43 4.53 25.46
C ILE A 184 9.16 5.97 25.91
N ALA A 185 7.91 6.41 25.87
CA ALA A 185 7.49 7.74 26.35
C ALA A 185 7.72 7.97 27.86
N ALA A 186 7.85 6.91 28.66
CA ALA A 186 8.17 7.01 30.10
C ALA A 186 9.67 7.08 30.39
N VAL A 187 10.51 6.72 29.42
CA VAL A 187 11.98 6.60 29.59
C VAL A 187 12.71 7.70 28.81
N LYS A 188 12.15 8.17 27.69
CA LYS A 188 12.80 9.13 26.81
C LYS A 188 12.46 10.58 27.19
N ALA A 189 13.49 11.34 27.55
CA ALA A 189 13.42 12.79 27.70
C ALA A 189 13.10 13.49 26.36
N SER A 190 12.40 14.62 26.43
CA SER A 190 12.16 15.45 25.23
C SER A 190 13.49 16.04 24.73
N LYS A 191 13.63 16.18 23.41
CA LYS A 191 14.79 16.83 22.79
C LYS A 191 14.81 18.35 23.03
N ASN A 192 13.64 18.92 23.33
CA ASN A 192 13.45 20.36 23.52
C ASN A 192 13.64 20.79 24.98
N ILE A 193 14.28 19.95 25.80
CA ILE A 193 14.43 20.20 27.23
C ILE A 193 15.29 21.44 27.48
N MET A 194 14.78 22.32 28.35
CA MET A 194 15.50 23.48 28.87
C MET A 194 15.93 23.20 30.31
N TRP A 195 17.17 23.57 30.64
CA TRP A 195 17.72 23.41 31.98
C TRP A 195 17.13 24.46 32.89
N ASP A 196 16.96 24.14 34.18
CA ASP A 196 16.36 25.03 35.18
C ASP A 196 17.03 26.42 35.25
N GLU A 197 18.32 26.49 34.92
CA GLU A 197 19.13 27.72 34.89
C GLU A 197 18.77 28.64 33.71
N ASP A 198 18.29 28.07 32.61
CA ASP A 198 17.96 28.79 31.37
C ASP A 198 16.48 29.22 31.31
N LEU A 199 15.64 28.78 32.27
CA LEU A 199 14.23 29.17 32.30
C LEU A 199 14.07 30.65 32.67
N MET A 200 13.21 31.34 31.93
CA MET A 200 12.77 32.68 32.31
C MET A 200 11.95 32.63 33.61
N TRP A 201 12.03 33.69 34.41
CA TRP A 201 11.36 33.77 35.71
C TRP A 201 9.85 33.48 35.65
N TYR A 202 9.16 33.95 34.59
CA TYR A 202 7.73 33.66 34.44
C TYR A 202 7.46 32.17 34.19
N GLN A 203 8.30 31.50 33.40
CA GLN A 203 8.18 30.07 33.11
C GLN A 203 8.46 29.25 34.37
N MET A 204 9.42 29.68 35.18
CA MET A 204 9.71 29.06 36.48
C MET A 204 8.51 29.15 37.44
N LEU A 205 7.87 30.33 37.54
CA LEU A 205 6.68 30.50 38.38
C LEU A 205 5.51 29.63 37.92
N GLU A 206 5.29 29.56 36.61
CA GLU A 206 4.26 28.70 36.01
C GLU A 206 4.55 27.22 36.26
N ALA A 207 5.77 26.77 35.95
CA ALA A 207 6.22 25.41 36.18
C ALA A 207 6.09 25.01 37.65
N LYS A 208 6.46 25.89 38.58
CA LYS A 208 6.36 25.65 40.02
C LYS A 208 4.93 25.35 40.46
N LEU A 209 3.95 26.12 39.98
CA LEU A 209 2.54 25.91 40.32
C LEU A 209 2.05 24.54 39.84
N THR A 210 2.34 24.20 38.59
CA THR A 210 1.97 22.92 37.99
C THR A 210 2.70 21.75 38.65
N PHE A 211 3.99 21.92 38.94
CA PHE A 211 4.82 20.94 39.65
C PHE A 211 4.27 20.63 41.04
N LEU A 212 3.99 21.64 41.85
CA LEU A 212 3.40 21.47 43.19
C LEU A 212 2.04 20.77 43.12
N HIS A 213 1.20 21.13 42.14
CA HIS A 213 -0.07 20.45 41.93
C HIS A 213 0.12 18.94 41.69
N HIS A 214 1.08 18.56 40.85
CA HIS A 214 1.36 17.14 40.56
C HIS A 214 2.06 16.42 41.72
N ILE A 215 2.90 17.08 42.51
CA ILE A 215 3.46 16.53 43.76
C ILE A 215 2.36 16.18 44.76
N VAL A 216 1.44 17.11 45.01
CA VAL A 216 0.32 16.89 45.94
C VAL A 216 -0.53 15.72 45.45
N ARG A 217 -0.77 15.65 44.14
CA ARG A 217 -1.52 14.55 43.52
C ARG A 217 -0.77 13.21 43.56
N ALA A 218 0.57 13.23 43.50
CA ALA A 218 1.42 12.05 43.65
C ALA A 218 1.61 11.61 45.11
N LYS A 219 1.03 12.34 46.08
CA LYS A 219 1.05 12.03 47.52
C LYS A 219 2.47 11.87 48.08
N TRP A 220 3.36 12.78 47.71
CA TRP A 220 4.70 12.81 48.30
C TRP A 220 4.60 12.99 49.83
N PRO A 221 5.43 12.28 50.63
CA PRO A 221 5.41 12.40 52.07
C PRO A 221 5.92 13.80 52.50
N GLU A 222 5.34 14.35 53.57
CA GLU A 222 5.78 15.65 54.13
C GLU A 222 7.18 15.59 54.76
N ARG A 223 7.71 14.38 54.99
CA ARG A 223 9.05 14.13 55.51
C ARG A 223 9.73 13.07 54.66
N HIS A 224 10.92 13.40 54.16
CA HIS A 224 11.86 12.47 53.54
C HIS A 224 12.75 11.82 54.62
#